data_AF-A0A3D3PJ57-F1
#
_entry.id   AF-A0A3D3PJ57-F1
#
_cell.length_a   1.000
_cell.length_b   1.000
_cell.length_c   1.000
_cell.angle_alpha   90.00
_cell.angle_beta   90.00
_cell.angle_gamma   90.00
#
_symmetry.space_group_name_H-M   'P 1'
#
loop_
_entity.id
_entity.type
_entity.pdbx_description
1 polymer ?
#
loop_
_entity_poly.entity_id
_entity_poly.type
_entity_poly.pdbx_seq_one_letter_code
_entity_poly.pdbx_strand_id
1 'polypeptide(L)' 'PELGNVYKRRGPEFIKAWIKSQPTGAPGRRQMPNFHLTDAQLNDIVEFLKYTSEINTNNWPPNIEG' A
#
# COMPACT_ATOMS: atom_id res chain seq x y z
N PRO A 1 -3.96 -8.21 1.95
CA PRO A 1 -4.38 -7.78 0.60
C PRO A 1 -3.17 -7.76 -0.32
N GLU A 2 -3.38 -7.91 -1.63
CA GLU A 2 -2.32 -7.77 -2.63
C GLU A 2 -1.87 -6.31 -2.75
N LEU A 3 -0.55 -6.09 -2.90
CA LEU A 3 0.07 -4.76 -2.92
C LEU A 3 0.56 -4.36 -4.32
N GLY A 4 0.72 -5.31 -5.26
CA GLY A 4 1.18 -5.03 -6.62
C GLY A 4 0.31 -4.01 -7.38
N ASN A 5 -1.00 -3.97 -7.12
CA ASN A 5 -1.92 -3.01 -7.73
C ASN A 5 -2.51 -1.98 -6.73
N VAL A 6 -2.00 -1.90 -5.49
CA VAL A 6 -2.59 -1.03 -4.46
C VAL A 6 -2.52 0.45 -4.81
N TYR A 7 -1.47 0.86 -5.52
CA TYR A 7 -1.30 2.24 -5.99
C TYR A 7 -2.48 2.66 -6.88
N LYS A 8 -2.88 1.81 -7.83
CA LYS A 8 -4.04 2.04 -8.71
C LYS A 8 -5.36 2.04 -7.92
N ARG A 9 -5.49 1.19 -6.90
CA ARG A 9 -6.72 1.05 -6.10
C ARG A 9 -6.97 2.20 -5.12
N ARG A 10 -5.91 2.81 -4.56
CA ARG A 10 -6.04 3.75 -3.42
C ARG A 10 -5.35 5.10 -3.61
N GLY A 11 -4.35 5.19 -4.48
CA GLY A 11 -3.57 6.40 -4.69
C GLY A 11 -2.52 6.68 -3.60
N PRO A 12 -1.60 7.63 -3.86
CA PRO A 12 -0.39 7.85 -3.06
C PRO A 12 -0.69 8.36 -1.65
N GLU A 13 -1.55 9.37 -1.50
CA GLU A 13 -1.83 10.01 -0.21
C GLU A 13 -2.57 9.07 0.75
N PHE A 14 -3.44 8.21 0.21
CA PHE A 14 -4.07 7.17 1.01
C PHE A 14 -3.05 6.19 1.58
N ILE A 15 -2.07 5.75 0.76
CA ILE A 15 -1.06 4.79 1.19
C ILE A 15 -0.24 5.36 2.36
N LYS A 16 0.19 6.63 2.26
CA LYS A 16 0.92 7.30 3.35
C LYS A 16 0.08 7.41 4.62
N ALA A 17 -1.15 7.90 4.49
CA ALA A 17 -2.05 8.07 5.63
C ALA A 17 -2.38 6.73 6.29
N TRP A 18 -2.56 5.67 5.50
CA TRP A 18 -2.81 4.31 5.98
C TRP A 18 -1.64 3.78 6.80
N ILE A 19 -0.40 3.86 6.30
CA ILE A 19 0.77 3.35 7.03
C ILE A 19 0.95 4.11 8.36
N LYS A 20 0.73 5.43 8.37
CA LYS A 20 0.83 6.26 9.59
C LYS A 20 -0.25 5.96 10.62
N SER A 21 -1.45 5.54 10.20
CA SER A 21 -2.59 5.26 11.09
C SER A 21 -2.58 3.85 11.69
N GLN A 22 -1.58 3.03 11.36
CA GLN A 22 -1.39 1.72 11.96
C GLN A 22 -0.83 1.82 13.38
N PRO A 23 -1.16 0.87 14.28
CA PRO A 23 -2.21 -0.15 14.14
C PRO A 23 -3.62 0.43 14.29
N THR A 24 -4.62 -0.21 13.67
CA THR A 24 -6.02 0.26 13.72
C THR A 24 -6.69 0.06 15.08
N GLY A 25 -6.21 -0.87 15.90
CA GLY A 25 -6.77 -1.17 17.23
C GLY A 25 -8.17 -1.82 17.23
N ALA A 26 -8.80 -2.00 16.07
CA ALA A 26 -10.14 -2.60 15.97
C ALA A 26 -10.15 -4.06 16.49
N PRO A 27 -11.02 -4.41 17.46
CA PRO A 27 -11.09 -5.77 18.01
C PRO A 27 -11.33 -6.84 16.94
N GLY A 28 -10.58 -7.94 17.02
CA GLY A 28 -10.72 -9.07 16.09
C GLY A 28 -10.18 -8.85 14.67
N ARG A 29 -9.68 -7.65 14.34
CA ARG A 29 -9.11 -7.34 13.01
C ARG A 29 -7.61 -7.65 12.96
N ARG A 30 -7.13 -8.22 11.85
CA ARG A 30 -5.68 -8.37 11.57
C ARG A 30 -4.99 -7.01 11.63
N GLN A 31 -3.90 -6.91 12.39
CA GLN A 31 -3.17 -5.67 12.59
C GLN A 31 -1.89 -5.65 11.74
N MET A 32 -1.69 -4.53 11.04
CA MET A 32 -0.39 -4.16 10.51
C MET A 32 0.34 -3.31 11.57
N PRO A 33 1.64 -3.56 11.85
CA PRO A 33 2.42 -2.77 12.80
C PRO A 33 2.62 -1.31 12.36
N ASN A 34 2.93 -0.43 13.32
CA ASN A 34 3.53 0.87 13.02
C ASN A 34 5.05 0.70 12.91
N PHE A 35 5.62 1.07 11.77
CA PHE A 35 7.06 0.95 11.52
C PHE A 35 7.84 2.23 11.82
N HIS A 36 7.15 3.28 12.31
CA HIS A 36 7.74 4.58 12.65
C HIS A 36 8.60 5.18 11.52
N LEU A 37 8.11 5.03 10.29
CA LEU A 37 8.81 5.50 9.08
C LEU A 37 8.81 7.03 9.00
N THR A 38 9.90 7.57 8.48
CA THR A 38 9.99 9.00 8.15
C THR A 38 9.16 9.31 6.90
N ASP A 39 8.85 10.59 6.68
CA ASP A 39 8.14 11.03 5.48
C ASP A 39 8.89 10.69 4.19
N ALA A 40 10.23 10.75 4.22
CA ALA A 40 11.07 10.34 3.10
C ALA A 40 10.89 8.85 2.78
N GLN A 41 11.00 7.98 3.79
CA GLN A 41 10.80 6.53 3.61
C GLN A 41 9.38 6.20 3.14
N LEU A 42 8.37 6.94 3.58
CA LEU A 42 7.00 6.77 3.10
C LEU A 42 6.85 7.16 1.63
N ASN A 43 7.50 8.25 1.20
CA ASN A 43 7.54 8.63 -0.21
C ASN A 43 8.22 7.55 -1.05
N ASP A 44 9.35 7.00 -0.58
CA ASP A 44 10.09 5.95 -1.28
C ASP A 44 9.24 4.68 -1.45
N ILE A 45 8.49 4.29 -0.42
CA ILE A 45 7.55 3.15 -0.50
C ILE A 45 6.44 3.42 -1.52
N VAL A 46 5.88 4.63 -1.54
CA VAL A 46 4.83 4.99 -2.50
C VAL A 46 5.35 4.93 -3.93
N GLU A 47 6.54 5.46 -4.19
CA GLU A 47 7.17 5.39 -5.52
C GLU A 47 7.50 3.95 -5.91
N PHE A 48 7.99 3.13 -4.99
CA PHE A 48 8.21 1.70 -5.23
C PHE A 48 6.90 0.96 -5.60
N LEU A 49 5.81 1.23 -4.89
CA LEU A 49 4.51 0.62 -5.17
C LEU A 49 3.90 1.11 -6.48
N LYS A 50 4.14 2.38 -6.84
CA LYS A 50 3.77 2.92 -8.15
C LYS A 50 4.51 2.19 -9.26
N TYR A 51 5.83 2.13 -9.19
CA TYR A 51 6.68 1.42 -10.15
C TYR A 51 6.23 -0.03 -10.31
N THR A 52 6.02 -0.73 -9.19
CA THR A 52 5.57 -2.13 -9.19
C THR A 52 4.24 -2.30 -9.92
N SER A 53 3.31 -1.35 -9.77
CA SER A 53 1.99 -1.39 -10.42
C SER A 53 2.02 -1.17 -11.94
N GLU A 54 3.13 -0.67 -12.48
CA GLU A 54 3.34 -0.36 -13.90
C GLU A 54 4.07 -1.49 -14.64
N ILE A 55 4.59 -2.50 -13.92
CA ILE A 55 5.24 -3.66 -14.53
C ILE A 55 4.24 -4.41 -15.40
N ASN A 56 4.66 -4.81 -16.62
CA ASN A 56 3.86 -5.69 -17.46
C ASN A 56 3.87 -7.12 -16.88
N THR A 57 2.81 -7.43 -16.16
CA THR A 57 2.57 -8.72 -15.50
C THR A 57 1.62 -9.63 -16.29
N ASN A 58 1.54 -9.45 -17.61
CA ASN A 58 0.65 -10.23 -18.50
C ASN A 58 -0.82 -10.22 -18.05
N ASN A 59 -1.37 -9.03 -17.83
CA ASN A 59 -2.75 -8.79 -17.37
C ASN A 59 -3.10 -9.40 -16.00
N TRP A 60 -2.11 -9.77 -15.19
CA TRP A 60 -2.32 -10.04 -13.78
C TRP A 60 -2.29 -8.73 -12.97
N PRO A 61 -3.15 -8.52 -11.96
CA PRO A 61 -4.22 -9.40 -11.48
C PRO A 61 -5.53 -9.31 -12.30
N PRO A 62 -6.45 -10.27 -12.15
CA PRO A 62 -7.71 -10.30 -12.91
C PRO A 62 -8.62 -9.07 -12.69
N ASN A 63 -8.49 -8.38 -11.55
CA ASN A 63 -9.31 -7.22 -11.21
C ASN A 63 -8.55 -6.24 -10.28
N ILE A 64 -9.23 -5.16 -9.87
CA ILE A 64 -8.64 -4.09 -9.04
C ILE A 64 -8.44 -4.46 -7.57
N GLU A 65 -9.11 -5.49 -7.06
CA GLU A 65 -8.94 -5.95 -5.68
C GLU A 65 -7.59 -6.65 -5.46
N GLY A 66 -6.95 -7.06 -6.56
CA GLY A 66 -5.64 -7.72 -6.57
C GLY A 66 -5.77 -9.20 -6.34
#